data_AF-A0A7V9KZP2-F1
#
_entry.id   AF-A0A7V9KZP2-F1
#
_cell.length_a   1.000
_cell.length_b   1.000
_cell.length_c   1.000
_cell.angle_alpha   90.00
_cell.angle_beta   90.00
_cell.angle_gamma   90.00
#
_symmetry.space_group_name_H-M   'P 1'
#
loop_
_entity.id
_entity.type
_entity.pdbx_description
1 polymer ?
#
loop_
_entity_poly.entity_id
_entity_poly.type
_entity_poly.pdbx_seq_one_letter_code
_entity_poly.pdbx_strand_id
1 'polypeptide(L)'
;MARLRRVDIAGPGIRRKRRGRGFEYLDENGERIGDIETLERIRELAIPPAWTDVWICPYPNGHIQGVGTDAAGRKQYRYHQKWRERRDQIKFDKMIEFARALPELRKTAAADVRARGLPRERVLACAVRLLDRGFFRIGGEEYAEENESFGLATMRRSHVMLEEDYTLTFDYPSKSGKRRIRSVVDPEVYEVVAALKARRSGPRDLLVYKADGTWFDVKSDDINSYIK
;
A
#
# COMPACT_ATOMS: atom_id res chain seq x y z
N MET A 1 -25.83 -23.10 -6.20
CA MET A 1 -25.32 -22.03 -5.32
C MET A 1 -25.36 -20.70 -6.07
N ALA A 2 -25.85 -19.62 -5.44
CA ALA A 2 -25.99 -18.32 -6.10
C ALA A 2 -24.62 -17.70 -6.49
N ARG A 3 -24.54 -17.09 -7.67
CA ARG A 3 -23.35 -16.37 -8.16
C ARG A 3 -23.09 -15.14 -7.29
N LEU A 4 -21.82 -14.85 -6.99
CA LEU A 4 -21.44 -13.61 -6.28
C LEU A 4 -21.82 -12.38 -7.13
N ARG A 5 -22.44 -11.39 -6.48
CA ARG A 5 -22.87 -10.13 -7.08
C ARG A 5 -21.86 -9.02 -6.77
N ARG A 6 -21.44 -8.28 -7.80
CA ARG A 6 -20.79 -6.98 -7.58
C ARG A 6 -21.84 -5.97 -7.16
N VAL A 7 -21.57 -5.24 -6.08
CA VAL A 7 -22.47 -4.27 -5.47
C VAL A 7 -21.78 -2.92 -5.41
N ASP A 8 -22.55 -1.86 -5.48
CA ASP A 8 -22.05 -0.50 -5.30
C ASP A 8 -22.44 -0.02 -3.90
N ILE A 9 -21.46 0.51 -3.17
CA ILE A 9 -21.63 1.03 -1.81
C ILE A 9 -22.35 2.39 -1.80
N ALA A 10 -22.40 3.08 -2.94
CA ALA A 10 -23.22 4.28 -3.13
C ALA A 10 -24.68 3.95 -3.48
N GLY A 11 -24.97 2.68 -3.79
CA GLY A 11 -26.30 2.21 -4.10
C GLY A 11 -27.14 1.88 -2.85
N PRO A 12 -28.38 1.40 -3.06
CA PRO A 12 -29.26 1.08 -1.96
C PRO A 12 -28.70 0.00 -1.03
N GLY A 13 -28.98 0.16 0.27
CA GLY A 13 -28.56 -0.80 1.27
C GLY A 13 -29.09 -0.47 2.66
N ILE A 14 -28.76 -1.37 3.58
CA ILE A 14 -29.24 -1.34 4.95
C ILE A 14 -28.35 -0.39 5.75
N ARG A 15 -28.96 0.56 6.47
CA ARG A 15 -28.24 1.51 7.32
C ARG A 15 -28.31 1.07 8.77
N ARG A 16 -27.20 1.21 9.50
CA ARG A 16 -27.18 0.99 10.95
C ARG A 16 -27.33 2.32 11.68
N LYS A 17 -28.29 2.42 12.58
CA LYS A 17 -28.51 3.60 13.43
C LYS A 17 -28.46 3.22 14.90
N ARG A 18 -27.85 4.06 15.74
CA ARG A 18 -27.75 3.80 17.18
C ARG A 18 -29.11 4.02 17.84
N ARG A 19 -29.54 3.08 18.69
CA ARG A 19 -30.78 3.17 19.47
C ARG A 19 -30.59 2.62 20.87
N GLY A 20 -30.64 3.51 21.86
CA GLY A 20 -30.40 3.16 23.26
C GLY A 20 -29.04 2.46 23.45
N ARG A 21 -29.07 1.26 24.01
CA ARG A 21 -27.88 0.42 24.24
C ARG A 21 -27.45 -0.42 23.02
N GLY A 22 -28.20 -0.38 21.91
CA GLY A 22 -27.94 -1.20 20.73
C GLY A 22 -28.05 -0.44 19.42
N PHE A 23 -28.38 -1.18 18.37
CA PHE A 23 -28.53 -0.66 17.01
C PHE A 23 -29.89 -1.06 16.44
N GLU A 24 -30.46 -0.17 15.63
CA GLU A 24 -31.54 -0.49 14.71
C GLU A 24 -31.00 -0.51 13.28
N TYR A 25 -31.65 -1.31 12.43
CA TYR A 25 -31.30 -1.47 11.03
C TYR A 25 -32.48 -0.99 10.19
N LEU A 26 -32.18 -0.10 9.24
CA LEU A 26 -33.16 0.54 8.38
C LEU A 26 -32.89 0.12 6.94
N ASP A 27 -33.94 -0.12 6.17
CA ASP A 27 -33.83 -0.42 4.74
C ASP A 27 -33.53 0.86 3.91
N GLU A 28 -33.64 0.75 2.59
CA GLU A 28 -33.41 1.87 1.67
C GLU A 28 -34.44 3.01 1.82
N ASN A 29 -35.66 2.68 2.26
CA ASN A 29 -36.78 3.61 2.47
C ASN A 29 -36.77 4.21 3.89
N GLY A 30 -35.91 3.72 4.78
CA GLY A 30 -35.85 4.14 6.17
C GLY A 30 -36.78 3.35 7.09
N GLU A 31 -37.40 2.27 6.59
CA GLU A 31 -38.25 1.39 7.38
C GLU A 31 -37.41 0.41 8.20
N ARG A 32 -37.91 0.06 9.39
CA ARG A 32 -37.20 -0.82 10.30
C ARG A 32 -37.22 -2.25 9.77
N ILE A 33 -36.04 -2.84 9.67
CA ILE A 33 -35.90 -4.26 9.34
C ILE A 33 -36.20 -5.10 10.58
N GLY A 34 -37.29 -5.86 10.51
CA GLY A 34 -37.70 -6.85 11.50
C GLY A 34 -37.41 -8.30 11.10
N ASP A 35 -37.01 -8.52 9.85
CA ASP A 35 -36.74 -9.86 9.31
C ASP A 35 -35.60 -10.55 10.07
N ILE A 36 -35.89 -11.74 10.61
CA ILE A 36 -34.99 -12.48 11.50
C ILE A 36 -33.75 -12.93 10.74
N GLU A 37 -33.91 -13.46 9.53
CA GLU A 37 -32.81 -13.96 8.71
C GLU A 37 -31.82 -12.84 8.36
N THR A 38 -32.34 -11.67 7.97
CA THR A 38 -31.53 -10.49 7.70
C THR A 38 -30.77 -10.03 8.93
N LEU A 39 -31.41 -9.99 10.10
CA LEU A 39 -30.78 -9.56 11.35
C LEU A 39 -29.69 -10.54 11.80
N GLU A 40 -29.90 -11.85 11.64
CA GLU A 40 -28.89 -12.87 11.94
C GLU A 40 -27.66 -12.74 11.04
N ARG A 41 -27.86 -12.60 9.72
CA ARG A 41 -26.78 -12.34 8.78
C ARG A 41 -25.97 -11.10 9.16
N ILE A 42 -26.65 -10.01 9.55
CA ILE A 42 -25.97 -8.78 9.98
C ILE A 42 -25.09 -9.02 11.23
N ARG A 43 -25.56 -9.82 12.19
CA ARG A 43 -24.78 -10.16 13.38
C ARG A 43 -23.53 -10.96 13.01
N GLU A 44 -23.62 -11.91 12.10
CA GLU A 44 -22.48 -12.71 11.62
C GLU A 44 -21.39 -11.87 10.95
N LEU A 45 -21.73 -10.70 10.37
CA LEU A 45 -20.74 -9.78 9.80
C LEU A 45 -19.78 -9.19 10.86
N ALA A 46 -20.13 -9.29 12.15
CA ALA A 46 -19.36 -8.78 13.28
C ALA A 46 -18.83 -7.36 13.02
N ILE A 47 -19.75 -6.46 12.64
CA ILE A 47 -19.44 -5.05 12.36
C ILE A 47 -19.15 -4.36 13.69
N PRO A 48 -17.93 -3.84 13.92
CA PRO A 48 -17.57 -3.23 15.19
C PRO A 48 -18.56 -2.12 15.61
N PRO A 49 -18.92 -2.04 16.90
CA PRO A 49 -19.88 -1.04 17.37
C PRO A 49 -19.37 0.39 17.24
N ALA A 50 -18.04 0.59 17.21
CA ALA A 50 -17.41 1.90 17.05
C ALA A 50 -17.48 2.45 15.62
N TRP A 51 -17.89 1.66 14.62
CA TRP A 51 -17.99 2.17 13.25
C TRP A 51 -19.18 3.10 13.07
N THR A 52 -18.96 4.24 12.42
CA THR A 52 -20.00 5.18 11.98
C THR A 52 -20.32 4.99 10.49
N ASP A 53 -21.36 5.66 10.01
CA ASP A 53 -21.74 5.69 8.58
C ASP A 53 -21.82 4.31 7.93
N VAL A 54 -22.43 3.37 8.67
CA VAL A 54 -22.43 1.96 8.30
C VAL A 54 -23.49 1.68 7.24
N TRP A 55 -23.01 1.20 6.10
CA TRP A 55 -23.79 0.63 5.01
C TRP A 55 -23.63 -0.88 5.02
N ILE A 56 -24.72 -1.62 4.89
CA ILE A 56 -24.75 -3.08 4.85
C ILE A 56 -25.45 -3.52 3.57
N CYS A 57 -24.85 -4.50 2.89
CA CYS A 57 -25.40 -5.01 1.64
C CYS A 57 -26.74 -5.72 1.89
N PRO A 58 -27.79 -5.43 1.10
CA PRO A 58 -29.08 -6.12 1.22
C PRO A 58 -29.00 -7.55 0.68
N TYR A 59 -28.03 -7.86 -0.18
CA TYR A 59 -27.89 -9.17 -0.82
C TYR A 59 -26.90 -10.07 -0.08
N PRO A 60 -27.29 -11.28 0.35
CA PRO A 60 -26.38 -12.23 0.99
C PRO A 60 -25.19 -12.64 0.10
N ASN A 61 -25.35 -12.62 -1.23
CA ASN A 61 -24.31 -12.94 -2.21
C ASN A 61 -23.54 -11.71 -2.73
N GLY A 62 -23.68 -10.54 -2.12
CA GLY A 62 -22.92 -9.33 -2.47
C GLY A 62 -21.45 -9.46 -2.08
N HIS A 63 -20.52 -9.14 -2.98
CA HIS A 63 -19.08 -9.29 -2.72
C HIS A 63 -18.56 -8.43 -1.55
N ILE A 64 -19.12 -7.23 -1.38
CA ILE A 64 -19.02 -6.40 -0.19
C ILE A 64 -20.29 -6.64 0.62
N GLN A 65 -20.14 -6.99 1.89
CA GLN A 65 -21.24 -7.23 2.81
C GLN A 65 -21.50 -6.04 3.75
N GLY A 66 -20.48 -5.23 4.04
CA GLY A 66 -20.68 -4.01 4.81
C GLY A 66 -19.49 -3.05 4.70
N VAL A 67 -19.77 -1.78 4.90
CA VAL A 67 -18.80 -0.69 4.93
C VAL A 67 -19.14 0.22 6.11
N GLY A 68 -18.12 0.77 6.75
CA GLY A 68 -18.30 1.80 7.77
C GLY A 68 -17.02 2.58 8.00
N THR A 69 -17.10 3.68 8.73
CA THR A 69 -15.95 4.53 9.07
C THR A 69 -15.46 4.16 10.45
N ASP A 70 -14.16 3.87 10.61
CA ASP A 70 -13.57 3.60 11.93
C ASP A 70 -13.31 4.87 12.75
N ALA A 71 -12.89 4.71 14.01
CA ALA A 71 -12.59 5.82 14.91
C ALA A 71 -11.45 6.74 14.42
N ALA A 72 -10.67 6.31 13.44
CA ALA A 72 -9.62 7.11 12.80
C ALA A 72 -10.09 7.75 11.48
N GLY A 73 -11.40 7.75 11.20
CA GLY A 73 -11.98 8.36 10.00
C GLY A 73 -11.81 7.54 8.72
N ARG A 74 -11.35 6.29 8.80
CA ARG A 74 -11.04 5.47 7.62
C ARG A 74 -12.20 4.55 7.26
N LYS A 75 -12.52 4.45 5.96
CA LYS A 75 -13.49 3.45 5.47
C LYS A 75 -12.94 2.03 5.66
N GLN A 76 -13.69 1.20 6.35
CA GLN A 76 -13.45 -0.21 6.60
C GLN A 76 -14.50 -1.06 5.90
N TYR A 77 -14.10 -2.26 5.48
CA TYR A 77 -14.92 -3.13 4.64
C TYR A 77 -15.07 -4.52 5.26
N ARG A 78 -16.26 -5.11 5.10
CA ARG A 78 -16.57 -6.52 5.29
C ARG A 78 -16.88 -7.12 3.93
N TYR A 79 -16.19 -8.19 3.56
CA TYR A 79 -16.35 -8.88 2.29
C TYR A 79 -16.98 -10.26 2.50
N HIS A 80 -17.70 -10.74 1.49
CA HIS A 80 -18.17 -12.12 1.45
C HIS A 80 -16.98 -13.08 1.51
N GLN A 81 -17.10 -14.18 2.26
CA GLN A 81 -16.02 -15.17 2.43
C GLN A 81 -15.48 -15.69 1.08
N LYS A 82 -16.34 -16.25 0.22
CA LYS A 82 -15.97 -16.68 -1.13
C LYS A 82 -15.30 -15.61 -2.00
N TRP A 83 -15.64 -14.33 -1.80
CA TRP A 83 -14.94 -13.25 -2.51
C TRP A 83 -13.51 -13.12 -2.01
N ARG A 84 -13.29 -13.15 -0.67
CA ARG A 84 -11.95 -13.14 -0.08
C ARG A 84 -11.12 -14.31 -0.58
N GLU A 85 -11.63 -15.53 -0.47
CA GLU A 85 -10.96 -16.75 -0.92
C GLU A 85 -10.54 -16.66 -2.39
N ARG A 86 -11.46 -16.25 -3.28
CA ARG A 86 -11.15 -16.07 -4.71
C ARG A 86 -10.10 -14.99 -4.95
N ARG A 87 -10.18 -13.86 -4.22
CA ARG A 87 -9.20 -12.76 -4.37
C ARG A 87 -7.83 -13.15 -3.83
N ASP A 88 -7.78 -13.96 -2.78
CA ASP A 88 -6.53 -14.45 -2.21
C ASP A 88 -5.89 -15.50 -3.13
N GLN A 89 -6.69 -16.38 -3.77
CA GLN A 89 -6.19 -17.27 -4.82
C GLN A 89 -5.59 -16.49 -6.00
N ILE A 90 -6.30 -15.47 -6.50
CA ILE A 90 -5.77 -14.62 -7.59
C ILE A 90 -4.45 -13.93 -7.19
N LYS A 91 -4.31 -13.50 -5.94
CA LYS A 91 -3.03 -12.94 -5.46
C LYS A 91 -1.94 -14.00 -5.46
N PHE A 92 -2.25 -15.21 -5.02
CA PHE A 92 -1.31 -16.32 -5.01
C PHE A 92 -0.83 -16.67 -6.43
N ASP A 93 -1.74 -16.78 -7.38
CA ASP A 93 -1.41 -17.07 -8.78
C ASP A 93 -0.50 -15.98 -9.38
N LYS A 94 -0.80 -14.70 -9.09
CA LYS A 94 0.07 -13.57 -9.48
C LYS A 94 1.45 -13.61 -8.84
N MET A 95 1.59 -14.15 -7.63
CA MET A 95 2.92 -14.31 -7.03
C MET A 95 3.76 -15.33 -7.80
N ILE A 96 3.15 -16.37 -8.36
CA ILE A 96 3.85 -17.36 -9.20
C ILE A 96 4.32 -16.69 -10.49
N GLU A 97 3.46 -15.91 -11.14
CA GLU A 97 3.82 -15.13 -12.33
C GLU A 97 4.99 -14.16 -12.03
N PHE A 98 4.91 -13.43 -10.92
CA PHE A 98 5.98 -12.53 -10.48
C PHE A 98 7.29 -13.28 -10.20
N ALA A 99 7.22 -14.44 -9.53
CA ALA A 99 8.41 -15.24 -9.24
C ALA A 99 9.12 -15.72 -10.52
N ARG A 100 8.38 -15.99 -11.59
CA ARG A 100 8.94 -16.34 -12.91
C ARG A 100 9.59 -15.14 -13.61
N ALA A 101 9.06 -13.93 -13.42
CA ALA A 101 9.62 -12.70 -14.00
C ALA A 101 10.82 -12.14 -13.20
N LEU A 102 10.93 -12.50 -11.92
CA LEU A 102 11.94 -11.96 -11.00
C LEU A 102 13.40 -12.13 -11.47
N PRO A 103 13.83 -13.25 -12.08
CA PRO A 103 15.19 -13.38 -12.59
C PRO A 103 15.55 -12.35 -13.66
N GLU A 104 14.65 -12.11 -14.63
CA GLU A 104 14.89 -11.10 -15.68
C GLU A 104 14.86 -9.68 -15.11
N LEU A 105 13.93 -9.37 -14.19
CA LEU A 105 13.93 -8.08 -13.49
C LEU A 105 15.26 -7.82 -12.76
N ARG A 106 15.78 -8.82 -12.05
CA ARG A 106 17.07 -8.71 -11.34
C ARG A 106 18.23 -8.51 -12.31
N LYS A 107 18.21 -9.17 -13.47
CA LYS A 107 19.23 -9.03 -14.51
C LYS A 107 19.21 -7.62 -15.10
N THR A 108 18.03 -7.08 -15.44
CA THR A 108 17.86 -5.72 -15.94
C THR A 108 18.33 -4.69 -14.89
N ALA A 109 17.88 -4.81 -13.64
CA ALA A 109 18.32 -3.91 -12.57
C ALA A 109 19.83 -4.00 -12.30
N ALA A 110 20.44 -5.18 -12.44
CA ALA A 110 21.90 -5.34 -12.31
C ALA A 110 22.68 -4.67 -13.47
N ALA A 111 22.11 -4.61 -14.67
CA ALA A 111 22.70 -3.90 -15.79
C ALA A 111 22.56 -2.38 -15.61
N ASP A 112 21.35 -1.91 -15.34
CA ASP A 112 21.01 -0.48 -15.26
C ASP A 112 21.72 0.23 -14.10
N VAL A 113 21.91 -0.43 -12.95
CA VAL A 113 22.60 0.18 -11.79
C VAL A 113 24.06 0.55 -12.09
N ARG A 114 24.66 -0.07 -13.12
CA ARG A 114 26.05 0.18 -13.56
C ARG A 114 26.18 1.34 -14.55
N ALA A 115 25.07 1.93 -15.00
CA ALA A 115 25.10 3.06 -15.92
C ALA A 115 25.90 4.23 -15.33
N ARG A 116 26.51 5.06 -16.18
CA ARG A 116 27.25 6.26 -15.72
C ARG A 116 26.29 7.40 -15.37
N GLY A 117 26.70 8.25 -14.43
CA GLY A 117 25.87 9.37 -13.96
C GLY A 117 24.68 8.91 -13.12
N LEU A 118 23.63 9.73 -13.04
CA LEU A 118 22.40 9.40 -12.31
C LEU A 118 21.16 9.49 -13.22
N PRO A 119 21.13 8.79 -14.37
CA PRO A 119 19.94 8.74 -15.22
C PRO A 119 18.79 8.02 -14.50
N ARG A 120 17.58 8.20 -15.02
CA ARG A 120 16.34 7.67 -14.43
C ARG A 120 16.43 6.17 -14.18
N GLU A 121 16.88 5.41 -15.17
CA GLU A 121 16.96 3.94 -15.15
C GLU A 121 17.92 3.44 -14.07
N ARG A 122 19.07 4.11 -13.88
CA ARG A 122 20.03 3.75 -12.83
C ARG A 122 19.44 3.90 -11.43
N VAL A 123 18.70 4.98 -11.20
CA VAL A 123 18.10 5.27 -9.90
C VAL A 123 16.89 4.34 -9.64
N LEU A 124 16.12 4.00 -10.68
CA LEU A 124 15.05 3.01 -10.58
C LEU A 124 15.58 1.60 -10.30
N ALA A 125 16.66 1.20 -10.96
CA ALA A 125 17.36 -0.05 -10.68
C ALA A 125 17.87 -0.12 -9.24
N CYS A 126 18.43 0.99 -8.73
CA CYS A 126 18.80 1.13 -7.32
C CYS A 126 17.58 0.94 -6.41
N ALA A 127 16.43 1.56 -6.72
CA ALA A 127 15.20 1.39 -5.97
C ALA A 127 14.71 -0.07 -5.96
N VAL A 128 14.71 -0.74 -7.12
CA VAL A 128 14.33 -2.16 -7.21
C VAL A 128 15.25 -3.06 -6.39
N ARG A 129 16.57 -2.85 -6.42
CA ARG A 129 17.50 -3.63 -5.59
C ARG A 129 17.27 -3.41 -4.10
N LEU A 130 16.96 -2.17 -3.69
CA LEU A 130 16.57 -1.88 -2.31
C LEU A 130 15.27 -2.61 -1.94
N LEU A 131 14.26 -2.66 -2.80
CA LEU A 131 13.04 -3.45 -2.55
C LEU A 131 13.34 -4.94 -2.41
N ASP A 132 14.15 -5.50 -3.33
CA ASP A 132 14.45 -6.92 -3.42
C ASP A 132 15.29 -7.41 -2.24
N ARG A 133 16.29 -6.63 -1.80
CA ARG A 133 17.23 -7.02 -0.74
C ARG A 133 16.90 -6.46 0.64
N GLY A 134 16.34 -5.25 0.69
CA GLY A 134 16.04 -4.54 1.94
C GLY A 134 14.59 -4.64 2.40
N PHE A 135 13.71 -5.25 1.60
CA PHE A 135 12.27 -5.43 1.89
C PHE A 135 11.59 -4.12 2.31
N PHE A 136 11.95 -3.02 1.65
CA PHE A 136 11.29 -1.74 1.85
C PHE A 136 9.86 -1.81 1.31
N ARG A 137 8.99 -0.97 1.88
CA ARG A 137 7.75 -0.61 1.20
C ARG A 137 8.08 0.48 0.20
N ILE A 138 7.49 0.41 -0.99
CA ILE A 138 7.60 1.49 -1.98
C ILE A 138 7.17 2.82 -1.36
N GLY A 139 6.08 2.82 -0.58
CA GLY A 139 5.49 4.04 -0.02
C GLY A 139 4.50 4.67 -0.99
N GLY A 140 3.72 5.63 -0.54
CA GLY A 140 2.91 6.49 -1.38
C GLY A 140 3.03 7.90 -0.84
N GLU A 141 3.20 8.87 -1.74
CA GLU A 141 3.51 10.26 -1.43
C GLU A 141 2.41 10.91 -0.59
N GLU A 142 1.13 10.57 -0.87
CA GLU A 142 -0.04 11.00 -0.09
C GLU A 142 0.07 10.66 1.41
N TYR A 143 0.73 9.55 1.76
CA TYR A 143 0.84 9.12 3.16
C TYR A 143 2.03 9.74 3.90
N ALA A 144 3.03 10.24 3.19
CA ALA A 144 4.27 10.73 3.82
C ALA A 144 4.10 12.11 4.43
N GLU A 145 3.36 13.01 3.78
CA GLU A 145 3.13 14.37 4.26
C GLU A 145 2.15 14.42 5.45
N GLU A 146 1.10 13.59 5.42
CA GLU A 146 0.06 13.61 6.47
C GLU A 146 0.44 12.85 7.75
N ASN A 147 1.28 11.82 7.66
CA ASN A 147 1.51 10.87 8.77
C ASN A 147 2.98 10.71 9.18
N GLU A 148 3.88 11.57 8.67
CA GLU A 148 5.34 11.47 8.86
C GLU A 148 5.88 10.03 8.63
N SER A 149 5.24 9.30 7.71
CA SER A 149 5.47 7.87 7.51
C SER A 149 6.15 7.67 6.16
N PHE A 150 7.42 7.29 6.17
CA PHE A 150 8.21 7.20 4.94
C PHE A 150 8.17 5.78 4.35
N GLY A 151 8.08 5.70 3.02
CA GLY A 151 8.49 4.55 2.22
C GLY A 151 9.73 4.86 1.39
N LEU A 152 10.13 3.93 0.53
CA LEU A 152 11.31 4.04 -0.31
C LEU A 152 11.29 5.27 -1.23
N ALA A 153 10.16 5.52 -1.91
CA ALA A 153 9.99 6.66 -2.83
C ALA A 153 10.09 8.02 -2.12
N THR A 154 9.67 8.10 -0.86
CA THR A 154 9.63 9.33 -0.06
C THR A 154 10.80 9.43 0.93
N MET A 155 11.74 8.50 0.89
CA MET A 155 12.81 8.43 1.88
C MET A 155 13.75 9.61 1.71
N ARG A 156 14.17 10.27 2.79
CA ARG A 156 15.05 11.44 2.73
C ARG A 156 16.51 11.04 2.80
N ARG A 157 17.39 11.91 2.27
CA ARG A 157 18.86 11.75 2.40
C ARG A 157 19.33 11.55 3.85
N SER A 158 18.69 12.24 4.79
CA SER A 158 19.00 12.17 6.22
C SER A 158 18.62 10.83 6.87
N HIS A 159 17.75 10.03 6.24
CA HIS A 159 17.36 8.72 6.76
C HIS A 159 18.38 7.63 6.47
N VAL A 160 19.43 7.91 5.69
CA VAL A 160 20.40 6.90 5.26
C VAL A 160 21.76 7.22 5.80
N MET A 161 22.42 6.23 6.40
CA MET A 161 23.82 6.25 6.77
C MET A 161 24.58 5.28 5.86
N LEU A 162 25.80 5.67 5.50
CA LEU A 162 26.70 4.87 4.67
C LEU A 162 27.89 4.51 5.54
N GLU A 163 28.15 3.22 5.65
CA GLU A 163 29.23 2.65 6.45
C GLU A 163 30.39 2.22 5.54
N GLU A 164 31.61 2.14 6.09
CA GLU A 164 32.83 1.89 5.30
C GLU A 164 32.85 0.51 4.63
N ASP A 165 32.07 -0.45 5.12
CA ASP A 165 31.97 -1.83 4.64
C ASP A 165 30.91 -2.05 3.54
N TYR A 166 30.45 -0.96 2.90
CA TYR A 166 29.35 -0.93 1.94
C TYR A 166 27.95 -1.20 2.54
N THR A 167 27.80 -1.15 3.87
CA THR A 167 26.49 -1.20 4.51
C THR A 167 25.75 0.12 4.37
N LEU A 168 24.50 0.05 3.91
CA LEU A 168 23.55 1.15 3.91
C LEU A 168 22.55 0.94 5.05
N THR A 169 22.60 1.78 6.08
CA THR A 169 21.66 1.74 7.21
C THR A 169 20.61 2.83 7.07
N PHE A 170 19.35 2.40 6.92
CA PHE A 170 18.18 3.25 6.77
C PHE A 170 17.42 3.33 8.09
N ASP A 171 17.28 4.54 8.64
CA ASP A 171 16.59 4.82 9.90
C ASP A 171 15.54 5.92 9.69
N TYR A 172 14.26 5.56 9.84
CA TYR A 172 13.15 6.45 9.57
C TYR A 172 11.88 6.08 10.34
N PRO A 173 11.00 7.05 10.64
CA PRO A 173 9.66 6.76 11.13
C PRO A 173 8.81 6.15 10.01
N SER A 174 8.10 5.08 10.34
CA SER A 174 7.22 4.36 9.42
C SER A 174 5.78 4.38 9.92
N LYS A 175 4.86 3.82 9.12
CA LYS A 175 3.43 3.73 9.41
C LYS A 175 3.13 3.53 10.90
N SER A 176 2.29 4.43 11.44
CA SER A 176 1.90 4.49 12.86
C SER A 176 3.03 4.93 13.81
N GLY A 177 3.95 5.77 13.34
CA GLY A 177 5.04 6.35 14.15
C GLY A 177 6.13 5.37 14.57
N LYS A 178 6.12 4.13 14.04
CA LYS A 178 7.10 3.11 14.42
C LYS A 178 8.42 3.37 13.71
N ARG A 179 9.50 3.61 14.47
CA ARG A 179 10.87 3.67 13.95
C ARG A 179 11.25 2.35 13.27
N ARG A 180 11.85 2.43 12.09
CA ARG A 180 12.38 1.28 11.35
C ARG A 180 13.85 1.50 11.06
N ILE A 181 14.64 0.48 11.39
CA ILE A 181 16.04 0.38 11.01
C ILE A 181 16.18 -0.79 10.03
N ARG A 182 16.78 -0.55 8.87
CA ARG A 182 17.06 -1.56 7.84
C ARG A 182 18.47 -1.39 7.33
N SER A 183 19.26 -2.45 7.35
CA SER A 183 20.60 -2.45 6.79
C SER A 183 20.64 -3.33 5.54
N VAL A 184 21.29 -2.84 4.50
CA VAL A 184 21.48 -3.56 3.23
C VAL A 184 22.95 -3.49 2.86
N VAL A 185 23.54 -4.62 2.49
CA VAL A 185 24.90 -4.68 1.94
C VAL A 185 24.78 -4.90 0.44
N ASP A 186 25.11 -3.88 -0.34
CA ASP A 186 25.06 -3.92 -1.80
C ASP A 186 25.99 -2.84 -2.37
N PRO A 187 27.22 -3.20 -2.80
CA PRO A 187 28.21 -2.21 -3.25
C PRO A 187 27.73 -1.34 -4.42
N GLU A 188 26.96 -1.90 -5.36
CA GLU A 188 26.48 -1.12 -6.52
C GLU A 188 25.40 -0.11 -6.12
N VAL A 189 24.52 -0.50 -5.18
CA VAL A 189 23.54 0.42 -4.59
C VAL A 189 24.21 1.45 -3.69
N TYR A 190 25.24 1.04 -2.94
CA TYR A 190 26.04 1.92 -2.10
C TYR A 190 26.61 3.08 -2.91
N GLU A 191 27.24 2.80 -4.05
CA GLU A 191 27.79 3.83 -4.93
C GLU A 191 26.72 4.80 -5.47
N VAL A 192 25.55 4.28 -5.85
CA VAL A 192 24.43 5.12 -6.31
C VAL A 192 23.93 6.02 -5.18
N VAL A 193 23.72 5.46 -3.98
CA VAL A 193 23.25 6.22 -2.82
C VAL A 193 24.29 7.23 -2.34
N ALA A 194 25.58 6.89 -2.38
CA ALA A 194 26.67 7.82 -2.09
C ALA A 194 26.65 9.02 -3.04
N ALA A 195 26.55 8.76 -4.35
CA ALA A 195 26.43 9.82 -5.36
C ALA A 195 25.17 10.67 -5.16
N LEU A 196 24.03 10.05 -4.84
CA LEU A 196 22.79 10.76 -4.53
C LEU A 196 22.95 11.65 -3.28
N LYS A 197 23.58 11.16 -2.21
CA LYS A 197 23.78 11.95 -0.98
C LYS A 197 24.76 13.10 -1.17
N ALA A 198 25.79 12.94 -2.01
CA ALA A 198 26.82 13.94 -2.25
C ALA A 198 26.35 15.18 -3.04
N ARG A 199 25.13 15.16 -3.59
CA ARG A 199 24.59 16.29 -4.34
C ARG A 199 24.43 17.54 -3.46
N ARG A 200 24.87 18.69 -3.98
CA ARG A 200 24.86 19.98 -3.27
C ARG A 200 23.50 20.69 -3.29
N SER A 201 22.65 20.38 -4.26
CA SER A 201 21.34 21.00 -4.45
C SER A 201 20.29 19.96 -4.87
N GLY A 202 19.03 20.40 -4.95
CA GLY A 202 17.90 19.56 -5.35
C GLY A 202 17.08 19.04 -4.15
N PRO A 203 16.12 18.14 -4.42
CA PRO A 203 15.15 17.69 -3.43
C PRO A 203 15.75 17.05 -2.18
N ARG A 204 14.98 17.05 -1.09
CA ARG A 204 15.35 16.39 0.17
C ARG A 204 15.29 14.86 0.06
N ASP A 205 14.43 14.37 -0.82
CA ASP A 205 14.16 12.95 -1.07
C ASP A 205 15.39 12.27 -1.68
N LEU A 206 15.76 11.11 -1.17
CA LEU A 206 16.96 10.38 -1.53
C LEU A 206 16.99 10.04 -3.01
N LEU A 207 15.91 9.41 -3.49
CA LEU A 207 15.78 8.87 -4.84
C LEU A 207 15.36 9.98 -5.80
N VAL A 208 16.36 10.57 -6.44
CA VAL A 208 16.21 11.55 -7.49
C VAL A 208 17.06 11.15 -8.67
N TYR A 209 16.64 11.43 -9.88
CA TYR A 209 17.46 11.26 -11.07
C TYR A 209 17.77 12.61 -11.71
N LYS A 210 18.82 12.64 -12.53
CA LYS A 210 19.28 13.83 -13.22
C LYS A 210 19.05 13.69 -14.71
N ALA A 211 18.26 14.59 -15.29
CA ALA A 211 18.04 14.72 -16.72
C ALA A 211 18.27 16.18 -17.13
N ASP A 212 19.06 16.40 -18.18
CA ASP A 212 19.37 17.73 -18.73
C ASP A 212 19.82 18.75 -17.67
N GLY A 213 20.65 18.31 -16.73
CA GLY A 213 21.15 19.15 -15.64
C GLY A 213 20.22 19.32 -14.44
N THR A 214 18.95 18.92 -14.58
CA THR A 214 17.87 19.12 -13.59
C THR A 214 17.59 17.85 -12.79
N TRP A 215 17.22 18.03 -11.51
CA TRP A 215 16.85 16.92 -10.62
C TRP A 215 15.34 16.70 -10.64
N PHE A 216 14.96 15.43 -10.74
CA PHE A 216 13.58 14.97 -10.68
C PHE A 216 13.44 13.92 -9.60
N ASP A 217 12.36 13.98 -8.83
CA ASP A 217 12.04 12.94 -7.85
C ASP A 217 11.63 11.64 -8.55
N VAL A 218 12.04 10.51 -7.98
CA VAL A 218 11.45 9.21 -8.32
C VAL A 218 10.19 9.02 -7.51
N LYS A 219 9.06 8.80 -8.17
CA LYS A 219 7.77 8.54 -7.52
C LYS A 219 7.46 7.05 -7.48
N SER A 220 6.51 6.67 -6.62
CA SER A 220 6.05 5.29 -6.50
C SER A 220 5.58 4.70 -7.83
N ASP A 221 4.94 5.50 -8.67
CA ASP A 221 4.49 5.08 -9.99
C ASP A 221 5.64 4.83 -10.98
N ASP A 222 6.76 5.56 -10.86
CA ASP A 222 7.95 5.30 -11.67
C ASP A 222 8.54 3.93 -11.33
N ILE A 223 8.65 3.62 -10.04
CA ILE A 223 9.17 2.33 -9.54
C ILE A 223 8.24 1.20 -9.98
N ASN A 224 6.93 1.37 -9.80
CA ASN A 224 5.94 0.37 -10.21
C ASN A 224 5.96 0.14 -11.74
N SER A 225 6.20 1.18 -12.52
CA SER A 225 6.29 1.09 -13.98
C SER A 225 7.56 0.40 -14.43
N TYR A 226 8.66 0.55 -13.70
CA TYR A 226 9.92 -0.16 -13.98
C TYR A 226 9.88 -1.64 -13.61
N ILE A 227 9.05 -2.03 -12.63
CA ILE A 227 8.86 -3.44 -12.23
C ILE A 227 7.94 -4.22 -13.19
N LYS A 228 7.01 -3.53 -13.85
CA LYS A 228 6.03 -4.13 -14.77
C LYS A 228 6.64 -4.39 -16.14
#